data_AF-A0A7J6HS58-F1
#
_entry.id   AF-A0A7J6HS58-F1
#
_cell.length_a   1.000
_cell.length_b   1.000
_cell.length_c   1.000
_cell.angle_alpha   90.00
_cell.angle_beta   90.00
_cell.angle_gamma   90.00
#
_symmetry.space_group_name_H-M   'P 1'
#
loop_
_entity.id
_entity.type
_entity.pdbx_description
1 polymer ?
#
loop_
_entity_poly.entity_id
_entity_poly.type
_entity_poly.pdbx_seq_one_letter_code
_entity_poly.pdbx_strand_id
1 'polypeptide(L)'
;MVVATLFESHIQVSDETVEAILDKAIIYNDNVDIDNDGKINKDEWQAFVISQPKLLNNMTLYQLKDITTVFPSFVFNTQVDDD
;
A
#
# COMPACT_ATOMS: atom_id res chain seq x y z
N MET A 1 9.66 1.78 -0.79
CA MET A 1 8.42 1.21 -0.22
C MET A 1 7.36 1.04 -1.31
N VAL A 2 6.97 2.11 -2.03
CA VAL A 2 5.98 2.05 -3.12
C VAL A 2 6.32 1.01 -4.21
N VAL A 3 7.55 1.00 -4.71
CA VAL A 3 7.99 0.03 -5.73
C VAL A 3 7.92 -1.42 -5.24
N ALA A 4 8.31 -1.68 -3.98
CA ALA A 4 8.23 -3.01 -3.39
C ALA A 4 6.77 -3.47 -3.23
N THR A 5 5.87 -2.59 -2.78
CA THR A 5 4.44 -2.89 -2.67
C THR A 5 3.79 -3.13 -4.03
N LEU A 6 4.15 -2.35 -5.05
CA LEU A 6 3.69 -2.59 -6.43
C LEU A 6 4.16 -3.95 -6.94
N PHE A 7 5.43 -4.31 -6.68
CA PHE A 7 5.98 -5.60 -7.04
C PHE A 7 5.30 -6.78 -6.31
N GLU A 8 5.06 -6.65 -5.00
CA GLU A 8 4.30 -7.61 -4.18
C GLU A 8 2.84 -7.77 -4.66
N SER A 9 2.26 -6.70 -5.19
CA SER A 9 0.93 -6.74 -5.81
C SER A 9 0.92 -7.25 -7.26
N HIS A 10 2.07 -7.69 -7.79
CA HIS A 10 2.28 -8.09 -9.19
C HIS A 10 1.94 -7.00 -10.23
N ILE A 11 2.00 -5.73 -9.82
CA ILE A 11 1.81 -4.58 -10.71
C ILE A 11 3.18 -4.11 -11.19
N GLN A 12 3.52 -4.44 -12.44
CA GLN A 12 4.68 -3.88 -13.11
C GLN A 12 4.31 -2.58 -13.82
N VAL A 13 4.85 -1.47 -13.34
CA VAL A 13 4.71 -0.12 -13.93
C VAL A 13 6.09 0.50 -14.09
N SER A 14 6.28 1.31 -15.14
CA SER A 14 7.53 2.03 -15.36
C SER A 14 7.76 3.09 -14.27
N ASP A 15 9.02 3.40 -13.97
CA ASP A 15 9.37 4.42 -12.97
C ASP A 15 8.73 5.78 -13.26
N GLU A 16 8.67 6.18 -14.55
CA GLU A 16 7.97 7.39 -15.00
C GLU A 16 6.48 7.39 -14.64
N THR A 17 5.84 6.21 -14.70
CA THR A 17 4.42 6.07 -14.33
C THR A 17 4.26 6.14 -12.81
N VAL A 18 5.19 5.56 -12.04
CA VAL A 18 5.20 5.64 -10.58
C VAL A 18 5.35 7.09 -10.13
N GLU A 19 6.29 7.83 -10.73
CA GLU A 19 6.52 9.25 -10.43
C GLU A 19 5.29 10.09 -10.79
N ALA A 20 4.68 9.87 -11.97
CA ALA A 20 3.44 10.54 -12.34
C ALA A 20 2.25 10.22 -11.42
N ILE A 21 2.19 9.02 -10.84
CA ILE A 21 1.18 8.65 -9.84
C ILE A 21 1.47 9.34 -8.50
N LEU A 22 2.73 9.41 -8.09
CA LEU A 22 3.15 10.11 -6.88
C LEU A 22 2.85 11.61 -6.98
N ASP A 23 3.20 12.23 -8.10
CA ASP A 23 2.90 13.63 -8.38
C ASP A 23 1.39 13.87 -8.33
N LYS A 24 0.57 13.01 -8.93
CA LYS A 24 -0.90 13.13 -8.80
C LYS A 24 -1.39 12.90 -7.38
N ALA A 25 -0.80 12.00 -6.61
CA ALA A 25 -1.25 11.71 -5.25
C ALA A 25 -0.90 12.83 -4.26
N ILE A 26 0.27 13.46 -4.42
CA ILE A 26 0.76 14.53 -3.54
C ILE A 26 0.26 15.90 -4.02
N ILE A 27 0.39 16.20 -5.31
CA ILE A 27 0.14 17.54 -5.88
C ILE A 27 -1.34 17.75 -6.23
N TYR A 28 -2.05 16.74 -6.74
CA TYR A 28 -3.45 16.92 -7.16
C TYR A 28 -4.44 16.82 -6.00
N ASN A 29 -3.98 16.38 -4.84
CA ASN A 29 -4.82 16.04 -3.72
C ASN A 29 -4.53 17.05 -2.60
N ASP A 30 -4.89 18.33 -2.83
CA ASP A 30 -4.84 19.47 -1.87
C ASP A 30 -5.51 19.18 -0.51
N ASN A 31 -6.13 18.01 -0.36
CA ASN A 31 -6.74 17.50 0.87
C ASN A 31 -5.81 16.59 1.68
N VAL A 32 -4.61 16.26 1.17
CA VAL A 32 -3.66 15.31 1.77
C VAL A 32 -2.50 16.07 2.39
N ASP A 33 -1.81 16.89 1.61
CA ASP A 33 -0.82 17.85 2.10
C ASP A 33 -1.56 19.18 2.35
N ILE A 34 -2.03 19.39 3.58
CA ILE A 34 -2.88 20.53 3.94
C ILE A 34 -2.01 21.78 4.12
N ASP A 35 -0.77 21.60 4.58
CA ASP A 35 0.17 22.69 4.81
C ASP A 35 1.03 23.07 3.57
N ASN A 36 0.93 22.30 2.49
CA ASN A 36 1.63 22.45 1.21
C ASN A 36 3.16 22.47 1.38
N ASP A 37 3.70 21.71 2.34
CA ASP A 37 5.13 21.59 2.55
C ASP A 37 5.81 20.55 1.62
N GLY A 38 5.02 19.88 0.78
CA GLY A 38 5.43 18.83 -0.14
C GLY A 38 5.64 17.48 0.54
N LYS A 39 5.18 17.32 1.78
CA LYS A 39 5.26 16.10 2.58
C LYS A 39 3.89 15.82 3.17
N ILE A 40 3.76 14.60 3.71
CA ILE A 40 2.54 14.18 4.40
C ILE A 40 2.94 13.89 5.84
N ASN A 41 2.48 14.73 6.76
CA ASN A 41 2.69 14.53 8.18
C ASN A 41 1.71 13.47 8.74
N LYS A 42 1.89 13.09 10.01
CA LYS A 42 1.09 12.02 10.62
C LYS A 42 -0.40 12.37 10.72
N ASP A 43 -0.70 13.63 11.02
CA ASP A 43 -2.08 14.09 11.25
C ASP A 43 -2.83 14.19 9.91
N GLU A 44 -2.15 14.67 8.88
CA GLU A 44 -2.58 14.66 7.48
C GLU A 44 -2.84 13.24 6.97
N TRP A 45 -1.89 12.33 7.19
CA TRP A 45 -2.06 10.92 6.84
C TRP A 45 -3.28 10.33 7.56
N GLN A 46 -3.45 10.63 8.86
CA GLN A 46 -4.58 10.14 9.65
C GLN A 46 -5.92 10.67 9.11
N ALA A 47 -6.01 11.97 8.80
CA ALA A 47 -7.21 12.56 8.22
C ALA A 47 -7.55 11.94 6.85
N PHE A 48 -6.52 11.69 6.04
CA PHE A 48 -6.68 11.09 4.72
C PHE A 48 -7.18 9.65 4.77
N VAL A 49 -6.59 8.80 5.63
CA VAL A 49 -7.03 7.39 5.75
C VAL A 49 -8.41 7.24 6.37
N ILE A 50 -8.86 8.19 7.20
CA ILE A 50 -10.24 8.23 7.71
C ILE A 50 -11.22 8.53 6.57
N SER A 51 -10.88 9.46 5.68
CA SER A 51 -11.68 9.78 4.49
C SER A 51 -11.73 8.62 3.48
N GLN A 52 -10.64 7.86 3.36
CA GLN A 52 -10.54 6.71 2.47
C GLN A 52 -10.08 5.43 3.18
N PRO A 53 -10.96 4.75 3.95
CA PRO A 53 -10.59 3.57 4.74
C PRO A 53 -10.04 2.40 3.91
N LYS A 54 -10.35 2.34 2.61
CA LYS A 54 -9.84 1.32 1.67
C LYS A 54 -8.32 1.30 1.57
N LEU A 55 -7.64 2.43 1.84
CA LEU A 55 -6.17 2.50 1.88
C LEU A 55 -5.57 1.60 2.97
N LEU A 56 -6.34 1.27 4.00
CA LEU A 56 -5.94 0.41 5.11
C LEU A 56 -6.30 -1.07 4.90
N ASN A 57 -6.76 -1.47 3.70
CA ASN A 57 -7.10 -2.88 3.43
C ASN A 57 -5.92 -3.83 3.68
N ASN A 58 -4.70 -3.43 3.29
CA ASN A 58 -3.49 -4.23 3.52
C ASN A 58 -3.08 -4.30 5.00
N MET A 59 -3.61 -3.41 5.85
CA MET A 59 -3.40 -3.45 7.31
C MET A 59 -4.34 -4.44 8.02
N THR A 60 -5.31 -5.01 7.32
CA THR A 60 -6.31 -5.90 7.90
C THR A 60 -6.20 -7.32 7.33
N LEU A 61 -5.73 -8.26 8.14
CA LEU A 61 -5.73 -9.69 7.79
C LEU A 61 -7.02 -10.34 8.31
N TYR A 62 -8.04 -10.45 7.46
CA TYR A 62 -9.34 -11.04 7.84
C TYR A 62 -9.22 -12.47 8.39
N GLN A 63 -8.26 -13.25 7.89
CA GLN A 63 -8.02 -14.63 8.32
C GLN A 63 -7.63 -14.75 9.80
N LEU A 64 -7.12 -13.69 10.42
CA LEU A 64 -6.80 -13.69 11.85
C LEU A 64 -8.05 -13.75 12.73
N LYS A 65 -9.23 -13.38 12.22
CA LYS A 65 -10.49 -13.43 12.98
C LYS A 65 -10.91 -14.86 13.31
N ASP A 66 -10.65 -15.79 12.40
CA ASP A 66 -11.10 -17.18 12.49
C ASP A 66 -9.94 -18.15 12.82
N ILE A 67 -8.79 -17.63 13.28
CA ILE A 67 -7.56 -18.41 13.52
C ILE A 67 -7.76 -19.54 14.53
N THR A 68 -8.71 -19.39 15.47
CA THR A 68 -9.05 -20.43 16.45
C THR A 68 -9.88 -21.57 15.86
N THR A 69 -10.40 -21.40 14.64
CA THR A 69 -11.28 -22.36 13.95
C THR A 69 -10.74 -22.84 12.61
N VAL A 70 -9.88 -22.07 11.95
CA VAL A 70 -9.31 -22.35 10.63
C VAL A 70 -7.85 -21.92 10.63
N PHE A 71 -6.95 -22.83 10.27
CA PHE A 71 -5.54 -22.52 10.04
C PHE A 71 -5.29 -22.41 8.53
N PRO A 72 -4.85 -21.25 8.02
CA PRO A 72 -4.46 -21.11 6.62
C PRO A 72 -3.23 -21.95 6.33
N SER A 73 -3.21 -22.61 5.17
CA SER A 73 -2.03 -23.32 4.68
C SER A 73 -1.08 -22.34 4.00
N PHE A 74 0.11 -22.16 4.57
CA PHE A 74 1.18 -21.36 3.96
C PHE A 74 2.18 -22.31 3.28
N VAL A 75 2.10 -22.41 1.96
CA VAL A 75 3.07 -23.16 1.15
C VAL A 75 4.10 -22.15 0.65
N PHE A 76 5.36 -22.32 1.08
CA PHE A 76 6.47 -21.52 0.58
C PHE A 76 6.86 -22.05 -0.81
N ASN A 77 6.49 -21.31 -1.87
CA ASN A 77 7.05 -21.55 -3.19
C ASN A 77 8.42 -20.88 -3.27
N THR A 78 9.45 -21.54 -2.77
CA THR A 78 10.83 -21.11 -3.01
C THR A 78 11.11 -21.31 -4.49
N GLN A 79 11.24 -20.23 -5.25
CA GLN A 79 11.88 -20.24 -6.56
C GLN A 79 13.37 -20.55 -6.35
N VAL A 80 13.68 -21.80 -6.05
CA VAL A 80 15.01 -22.34 -6.32
C VAL A 80 14.89 -22.84 -7.75
N ASP A 81 15.44 -22.08 -8.70
CA ASP A 81 15.69 -22.63 -10.03
C ASP A 81 16.66 -23.79 -9.84
N ASP A 82 16.17 -25.02 -10.03
CA ASP A 82 16.97 -26.25 -10.00
C ASP A 82 17.77 -26.40 -11.32
N ASP A 83 18.51 -25.37 -11.76
CA ASP A 83 19.48 -25.45 -12.87
C ASP A 83 20.63 -24.42 -12.76
#